data_AF-A0A414WHF3-F1
#
_entry.id   AF-A0A414WHF3-F1
#
_cell.length_a   1.000
_cell.length_b   1.000
_cell.length_c   1.000
_cell.angle_alpha   90.00
_cell.angle_beta   90.00
_cell.angle_gamma   90.00
#
_symmetry.space_group_name_H-M   'P 1'
#
loop_
_entity.id
_entity.type
_entity.pdbx_description
1 polymer ?
#
loop_
_entity_poly.entity_id
_entity_poly.type
_entity_poly.pdbx_seq_one_letter_code
_entity_poly.pdbx_strand_id
1 'polypeptide(L)'
;MGDLEDIKDKISKAMASQGTYTPDLDLCIELCAGSYMAFRIALSDISKSRMKSFVKEKTREENTKLVAHPAFKVLFDALETTRKQLRELGLTLQTLTATEDDEVNDLINKVNEAGDVN
;
A
#
# COMPACT_ATOMS: atom_id res chain seq x y z
N MET A 1 -5.11 -11.51 17.08
CA MET A 1 -6.23 -11.15 16.19
C MET A 1 -6.16 -9.67 15.78
N GLY A 2 -4.97 -9.03 15.80
CA GLY A 2 -4.84 -7.56 15.67
C GLY A 2 -4.31 -7.05 14.33
N ASP A 3 -3.41 -7.78 13.66
CA ASP A 3 -2.68 -7.20 12.52
C ASP A 3 -3.58 -6.79 11.34
N LEU A 4 -4.61 -7.57 11.00
CA LEU A 4 -5.47 -7.27 9.85
C LEU A 4 -6.39 -6.06 10.11
N GLU A 5 -7.07 -6.04 11.25
CA GLU A 5 -7.94 -4.92 11.63
C GLU A 5 -7.12 -3.63 11.85
N ASP A 6 -5.92 -3.72 12.42
CA ASP A 6 -5.01 -2.58 12.54
C ASP A 6 -4.60 -2.00 11.16
N ILE A 7 -4.45 -2.86 10.15
CA ILE A 7 -4.16 -2.43 8.77
C ILE A 7 -5.40 -1.79 8.14
N LYS A 8 -6.58 -2.39 8.29
CA LYS A 8 -7.84 -1.83 7.81
C LYS A 8 -8.10 -0.45 8.40
N ASP A 9 -7.89 -0.28 9.71
CA ASP A 9 -8.02 0.99 10.41
C ASP A 9 -7.06 2.06 9.87
N LYS A 10 -5.81 1.68 9.58
CA LYS A 10 -4.83 2.61 8.99
C LYS A 10 -5.23 3.06 7.59
N ILE A 11 -5.69 2.14 6.76
CA ILE A 11 -6.14 2.43 5.39
C ILE A 11 -7.39 3.34 5.45
N SER A 12 -8.37 3.00 6.29
CA SER A 12 -9.59 3.78 6.46
C SER A 12 -9.31 5.19 6.97
N LYS A 13 -8.41 5.34 7.95
CA LYS A 13 -7.96 6.66 8.44
C LYS A 13 -7.25 7.47 7.37
N ALA A 14 -6.42 6.84 6.54
CA ALA A 14 -5.74 7.52 5.44
C ALA A 14 -6.77 8.04 4.41
N MET A 15 -7.74 7.22 4.02
CA MET A 15 -8.83 7.64 3.13
C MET A 15 -9.71 8.72 3.75
N ALA A 16 -10.03 8.61 5.05
CA ALA A 16 -10.80 9.61 5.76
C ALA A 16 -10.07 10.96 5.82
N SER A 17 -8.75 10.95 6.02
CA SER A 17 -7.92 12.17 5.98
C SER A 17 -7.89 12.84 4.60
N GLN A 18 -8.13 12.08 3.53
CA GLN A 18 -8.25 12.58 2.16
C GLN A 18 -9.69 12.96 1.78
N GLY A 19 -10.68 12.73 2.65
CA GLY A 19 -12.09 12.94 2.34
C GLY A 19 -12.67 11.96 1.31
N THR A 20 -11.96 10.87 0.98
CA THR A 20 -12.36 9.90 -0.06
C THR A 20 -13.00 8.63 0.51
N TYR A 21 -13.05 8.49 1.84
CA TYR A 21 -13.64 7.32 2.49
C TYR A 21 -15.16 7.26 2.29
N THR A 22 -15.65 6.10 1.88
CA THR A 22 -17.08 5.76 1.87
C THR A 22 -17.27 4.33 2.38
N PRO A 23 -18.39 4.01 3.05
CA PRO A 23 -18.67 2.64 3.52
C PRO A 23 -18.70 1.59 2.39
N ASP A 24 -19.04 2.00 1.17
CA ASP A 24 -19.05 1.11 0.00
C ASP A 24 -17.64 0.59 -0.37
N LEU A 25 -16.59 1.24 0.12
CA LEU A 25 -15.20 0.86 -0.10
C LEU A 25 -14.65 -0.10 0.97
N ASP A 26 -15.43 -0.48 1.99
CA ASP A 26 -14.98 -1.38 3.06
C ASP A 26 -14.47 -2.73 2.51
N LEU A 27 -15.11 -3.27 1.47
CA LEU A 27 -14.65 -4.49 0.80
C LEU A 27 -13.29 -4.28 0.13
N CYS A 28 -13.07 -3.13 -0.52
CA CYS A 28 -11.81 -2.79 -1.16
C CYS A 28 -10.70 -2.57 -0.11
N ILE A 29 -11.05 -1.98 1.03
CA ILE A 29 -10.15 -1.80 2.18
C ILE A 29 -9.74 -3.16 2.74
N GLU A 30 -10.67 -4.10 2.89
CA GLU A 30 -10.37 -5.46 3.35
C GLU A 30 -9.46 -6.21 2.37
N LEU A 31 -9.72 -6.14 1.07
CA LEU A 31 -8.87 -6.72 0.03
C LEU A 31 -7.46 -6.11 0.04
N CYS A 32 -7.38 -4.79 0.16
CA CYS A 32 -6.10 -4.08 0.28
C CYS A 32 -5.34 -4.52 1.53
N ALA A 33 -6.00 -4.59 2.69
CA ALA A 33 -5.38 -5.02 3.93
C ALA A 33 -4.86 -6.47 3.85
N GLY A 34 -5.65 -7.37 3.26
CA GLY A 34 -5.24 -8.76 3.02
C GLY A 34 -4.02 -8.87 2.09
N SER A 35 -4.00 -8.11 1.00
CA SER A 35 -2.87 -8.07 0.07
C SER A 35 -1.59 -7.55 0.74
N TYR A 36 -1.70 -6.51 1.55
CA TYR A 36 -0.59 -5.95 2.32
C TYR A 36 -0.06 -6.94 3.36
N MET A 37 -0.95 -7.71 4.01
CA MET A 37 -0.55 -8.77 4.93
C MET A 37 0.24 -9.87 4.21
N ALA A 38 -0.22 -10.31 3.04
CA ALA A 38 0.51 -11.29 2.22
C ALA A 38 1.90 -10.77 1.81
N PHE A 39 1.99 -9.50 1.41
CA PHE A 39 3.27 -8.84 1.15
C PHE A 39 4.19 -8.83 2.37
N ARG A 40 3.68 -8.50 3.57
CA ARG A 40 4.48 -8.51 4.82
C ARG A 40 5.03 -9.89 5.15
N ILE A 41 4.24 -10.95 4.95
CA ILE A 41 4.68 -12.33 5.16
C ILE A 41 5.82 -12.67 4.18
N ALA A 42 5.61 -12.42 2.88
CA ALA A 42 6.63 -12.66 1.87
C ALA A 42 7.91 -11.86 2.15
N LEU A 43 7.80 -10.61 2.60
CA LEU A 43 8.92 -9.76 3.01
C LEU A 43 9.65 -10.32 4.24
N SER A 44 8.91 -10.85 5.21
CA SER A 44 9.50 -11.50 6.38
C SER A 44 10.23 -12.79 6.04
N ASP A 45 9.80 -13.50 4.99
CA ASP A 45 10.49 -14.72 4.56
C ASP A 45 11.84 -14.40 3.92
N ILE A 46 11.91 -13.31 3.15
CA ILE A 46 13.16 -12.90 2.49
C ILE A 46 14.14 -12.16 3.40
N SER A 47 13.66 -11.50 4.45
CA SER A 47 14.50 -10.71 5.37
C SER A 47 15.34 -11.56 6.32
N LYS A 48 15.16 -12.89 6.31
CA LYS A 48 15.95 -13.83 7.13
C LYS A 48 17.42 -13.80 6.68
N SER A 49 18.34 -13.66 7.65
CA SER A 49 19.78 -13.37 7.44
C SER A 49 20.58 -14.38 6.59
N ARG A 50 20.00 -15.50 6.17
CA ARG A 50 20.65 -16.54 5.37
C ARG A 50 20.04 -16.71 3.98
N MET A 51 19.05 -15.92 3.60
CA MET A 51 18.40 -16.10 2.31
C MET A 51 19.29 -15.58 1.17
N LYS A 52 19.46 -16.39 0.12
CA LYS A 52 20.22 -16.04 -1.07
C LYS A 52 19.26 -15.66 -2.18
N SER A 53 19.70 -14.76 -3.07
CA SER A 53 18.95 -14.38 -4.27
C SER A 53 18.78 -15.52 -5.30
N PHE A 54 19.48 -16.64 -5.10
CA PHE A 54 19.51 -17.76 -6.03
C PHE A 54 19.42 -19.11 -5.31
N VAL A 55 18.96 -20.12 -6.05
CA VAL A 55 18.98 -21.54 -5.68
C VAL A 55 19.83 -22.31 -6.68
N LYS A 56 20.44 -23.40 -6.23
CA LYS A 56 21.15 -24.35 -7.09
C LYS A 56 20.18 -25.45 -7.50
N GLU A 57 19.95 -25.60 -8.78
CA GLU A 57 19.18 -26.72 -9.35
C GLU A 57 20.12 -27.70 -10.02
N LYS A 58 19.90 -29.00 -9.79
CA LYS A 58 20.56 -30.06 -10.57
C LYS A 58 19.74 -30.29 -11.83
N THR A 59 20.40 -30.21 -12.99
CA THR A 59 19.78 -30.57 -14.25
C THR A 59 19.73 -32.08 -14.42
N ARG A 60 18.96 -32.55 -15.41
CA ARG A 60 18.85 -33.97 -15.77
C ARG A 60 20.21 -34.61 -16.11
N GLU A 61 21.19 -33.81 -16.51
CA GLU A 61 22.55 -34.21 -16.91
C GLU A 61 23.56 -34.12 -15.76
N GLU A 62 23.09 -34.02 -14.51
CA GLU A 62 23.90 -33.80 -13.29
C GLU A 62 24.69 -32.48 -13.24
N ASN A 63 24.50 -31.58 -14.20
CA ASN A 63 25.08 -30.24 -14.16
C ASN A 63 24.36 -29.36 -13.14
N THR A 64 25.09 -28.44 -12.48
CA THR A 64 24.48 -27.48 -11.54
C THR A 64 24.19 -26.16 -12.23
N LYS A 65 22.94 -25.70 -12.17
CA LYS A 65 22.51 -24.38 -12.66
C LYS A 65 22.11 -23.48 -11.49
N LEU A 66 22.37 -22.19 -11.61
CA LEU A 66 21.85 -21.17 -10.70
C LEU A 66 20.57 -20.57 -11.26
N VAL A 67 19.51 -20.55 -10.46
CA VAL A 67 18.23 -19.93 -10.80
C VAL A 67 17.84 -18.93 -9.71
N ALA A 68 17.02 -17.94 -10.07
CA ALA A 68 16.50 -16.98 -9.11
C ALA A 68 15.68 -17.67 -8.01
N HIS A 69 15.81 -17.20 -6.77
CA HIS A 69 15.11 -17.81 -5.66
C HIS A 69 13.59 -17.51 -5.74
N PRO A 70 12.72 -18.54 -5.72
CA PRO A 70 11.30 -18.39 -6.01
C PRO A 70 10.57 -17.45 -5.03
N ALA A 71 11.04 -17.34 -3.78
CA ALA A 71 10.50 -16.39 -2.80
C ALA A 71 10.52 -14.92 -3.27
N PHE A 72 11.49 -14.51 -4.10
CA PHE A 72 11.50 -13.16 -4.65
C PHE A 72 10.36 -12.95 -5.65
N LYS A 73 10.04 -13.97 -6.46
CA LYS A 73 8.88 -13.91 -7.36
C LYS A 73 7.59 -13.73 -6.55
N VAL A 74 7.41 -14.54 -5.50
CA VAL A 74 6.26 -14.42 -4.59
C VAL A 74 6.16 -13.03 -3.96
N LEU A 75 7.27 -12.47 -3.50
CA LEU A 75 7.32 -11.10 -2.99
C LEU A 75 6.87 -10.09 -4.05
N PHE A 76 7.44 -10.14 -5.25
CA PHE A 76 7.14 -9.18 -6.31
C PHE A 76 5.69 -9.27 -6.78
N ASP A 77 5.14 -10.48 -6.89
CA ASP A 77 3.73 -10.70 -7.23
C ASP A 77 2.81 -10.12 -6.13
N ALA A 78 3.13 -10.33 -4.85
CA ALA A 78 2.37 -9.76 -3.73
C ALA A 78 2.49 -8.22 -3.65
N LEU A 79 3.68 -7.68 -3.90
CA LEU A 79 3.94 -6.24 -3.96
C LEU A 79 3.12 -5.58 -5.07
N GLU A 80 3.09 -6.17 -6.27
CA GLU A 80 2.36 -5.64 -7.42
C GLU A 80 0.84 -5.65 -7.16
N THR A 81 0.30 -6.73 -6.59
CA THR A 81 -1.11 -6.77 -6.19
C THR A 81 -1.43 -5.69 -5.16
N THR A 82 -0.60 -5.57 -4.12
CA THR A 82 -0.80 -4.55 -3.07
C THR A 82 -0.76 -3.13 -3.65
N ARG A 83 0.17 -2.87 -4.58
CA ARG A 83 0.27 -1.57 -5.25
C ARG A 83 -0.96 -1.23 -6.08
N LYS A 84 -1.55 -2.22 -6.77
CA LYS A 84 -2.81 -2.04 -7.53
C LYS A 84 -3.97 -1.69 -6.61
N GLN A 85 -4.12 -2.42 -5.50
CA GLN A 85 -5.17 -2.15 -4.51
C GLN A 85 -5.02 -0.75 -3.88
N LEU A 86 -3.80 -0.34 -3.52
CA LEU A 86 -3.54 1.02 -3.03
C LEU A 86 -3.87 2.10 -4.08
N ARG A 87 -3.65 1.82 -5.36
CA ARG A 87 -3.99 2.74 -6.45
C ARG A 87 -5.51 2.86 -6.63
N GLU A 88 -6.24 1.75 -6.53
CA GLU A 88 -7.71 1.72 -6.59
C GLU A 88 -8.34 2.54 -5.46
N LEU A 89 -7.73 2.54 -4.27
CA LEU A 89 -8.17 3.34 -3.12
C LEU A 89 -7.69 4.81 -3.16
N GLY A 90 -6.94 5.22 -4.18
CA GLY A 90 -6.42 6.59 -4.25
C GLY A 90 -5.34 6.91 -3.22
N LEU A 91 -4.64 5.90 -2.68
CA LEU A 91 -3.63 6.07 -1.64
C LEU A 91 -2.19 6.17 -2.20
N THR A 92 -2.04 6.54 -3.48
CA THR A 92 -0.73 6.68 -4.12
C THR A 92 -0.36 8.16 -4.32
N LEU A 93 0.93 8.45 -4.50
CA LEU A 93 1.40 9.83 -4.76
C LEU A 93 0.68 10.51 -5.94
N GLN A 94 0.25 9.76 -6.95
CA GLN A 94 -0.49 10.30 -8.10
C GLN A 94 -1.87 10.87 -7.73
N THR A 95 -2.44 10.44 -6.61
CA THR A 95 -3.77 10.84 -6.14
C THR A 95 -3.69 11.77 -4.92
N LEU A 96 -2.57 11.77 -4.19
CA LEU A 96 -2.30 12.66 -3.05
C LEU A 96 -2.04 14.13 -3.45
N THR A 97 -1.60 14.40 -4.68
CA THR A 97 -1.33 15.79 -5.14
C THR A 97 -2.59 16.62 -5.36
N ALA A 98 -3.78 16.08 -5.12
CA ALA A 98 -5.06 16.76 -5.35
C ALA A 98 -5.58 17.53 -4.12
N THR A 99 -4.92 17.45 -2.95
CA THR A 99 -5.46 17.96 -1.67
C THR A 99 -4.59 18.99 -0.96
N GLU A 100 -3.45 19.41 -1.51
CA GLU A 100 -2.58 20.41 -0.83
C GLU A 100 -3.01 21.87 -1.05
N ASP A 101 -3.92 22.15 -1.98
CA ASP A 101 -4.43 23.51 -2.23
C ASP A 101 -5.94 23.57 -2.03
N ASP A 102 -6.38 23.60 -0.77
CA ASP A 102 -7.73 24.09 -0.45
C ASP A 102 -7.71 25.63 -0.42
N GLU A 103 -7.28 26.25 -1.53
CA GLU A 103 -7.24 27.71 -1.74
C GLU A 103 -8.60 28.35 -1.43
N VAL A 104 -9.69 27.60 -1.63
CA VAL A 104 -11.05 28.04 -1.38
C VAL A 104 -11.31 28.21 0.12
N ASN A 105 -10.83 27.28 0.96
CA ASN A 105 -11.02 27.39 2.41
C ASN A 105 -10.17 28.53 3.00
N ASP A 106 -8.96 28.75 2.46
CA ASP A 106 -8.12 29.90 2.80
C ASP A 106 -8.74 31.24 2.35
N LEU A 107 -9.41 31.27 1.19
CA LEU A 107 -10.16 32.44 0.72
C LEU A 107 -11.40 32.72 1.60
N ILE A 108 -12.15 31.68 1.98
CA ILE A 108 -13.31 31.81 2.86
C ILE A 108 -12.89 32.36 4.22
N ASN A 109 -11.78 31.87 4.78
CA ASN A 109 -11.24 32.37 6.04
C ASN A 109 -10.80 33.83 5.93
N LYS A 110 -10.08 34.22 4.87
CA LYS A 110 -9.68 35.62 4.63
C LYS A 110 -10.87 36.56 4.43
N VAL A 111 -11.93 36.12 3.76
CA VAL A 111 -13.14 36.92 3.53
C VAL A 111 -13.92 37.11 4.83
N ASN A 112 -14.02 36.08 5.67
CA ASN A 112 -14.65 36.19 6.99
C ASN A 112 -13.85 37.13 7.91
N GLU A 113 -12.51 37.03 7.92
CA GLU A 113 -11.65 37.95 8.67
C GLU A 113 -11.76 39.41 8.20
N ALA A 114 -11.99 39.64 6.91
CA ALA A 114 -12.17 40.98 6.35
C ALA A 114 -13.60 41.53 6.53
N GLY A 115 -14.58 40.67 6.79
CA GLY A 115 -16.00 41.04 6.96
C GLY A 115 -16.35 41.49 8.38
N ASP A 116 -15.60 41.06 9.39
CA ASP A 116 -15.80 41.43 10.81
C ASP A 116 -15.11 42.75 11.21
N VAL A 117 -14.53 43.48 10.26
CA VAL A 117 -13.96 44.83 10.47
C VAL A 117 -14.84 45.88 9.78
N ASN A 118 -16.09 46.00 10.23
CA ASN A 118 -16.93 47.19 10.06
C ASN A 118 -17.98 47.31 11.17
#